data_AF-A0A4P9CC32-F1
#
_entry.id   AF-A0A4P9CC32-F1
#
_cell.length_a   1.000
_cell.length_b   1.000
_cell.length_c   1.000
_cell.angle_alpha   90.00
_cell.angle_beta   90.00
_cell.angle_gamma   90.00
#
_symmetry.space_group_name_H-M   'P 1'
#
loop_
_entity.id
_entity.type
_entity.pdbx_description
1 polymer ?
#
loop_
_entity_poly.entity_id
_entity_poly.type
_entity_poly.pdbx_seq_one_letter_code
_entity_poly.pdbx_strand_id
1 'polypeptide(L)'
;MDYFKELDAWLEWLMDHRLSQGARNLWQFLLYRCSRCAYLAANGEWLWRVQFFVRPELLERQLDNTYRNIARHRRELEDAGLIRYQKAVKGKSQGLYTLIPFADNVAPAVRTTVAGQSLEVYVIVDRVVDNGCG
;
A
#
# COMPACT_ATOMS: atom_id res chain seq x y z
N MET A 1 -0.55 11.92 2.97
CA MET A 1 0.23 11.18 1.97
C MET A 1 -0.61 11.08 0.69
N ASP A 2 -0.06 11.41 -0.48
CA ASP A 2 -0.79 11.38 -1.75
C ASP A 2 -0.04 10.54 -2.80
N TYR A 3 -0.76 10.14 -3.86
CA TYR A 3 -0.26 9.23 -4.90
C TYR A 3 1.06 9.68 -5.52
N PHE A 4 1.20 10.97 -5.82
CA PHE A 4 2.34 11.48 -6.59
C PHE A 4 3.60 11.49 -5.73
N LYS A 5 3.50 11.94 -4.48
CA LYS A 5 4.64 11.91 -3.55
C LYS A 5 5.19 10.50 -3.34
N GLU A 6 4.30 9.51 -3.26
CA GLU A 6 4.72 8.14 -3.09
C GLU A 6 5.32 7.52 -4.36
N LEU A 7 4.79 7.91 -5.52
CA LEU A 7 5.39 7.51 -6.80
C LEU A 7 6.80 8.10 -6.96
N ASP A 8 6.98 9.38 -6.62
CA ASP A 8 8.29 10.05 -6.69
C ASP A 8 9.30 9.39 -5.74
N ALA A 9 8.93 9.16 -4.48
CA ALA A 9 9.79 8.46 -3.52
C ALA A 9 10.17 7.04 -3.98
N TRP A 10 9.25 6.33 -4.62
CA TRP A 10 9.53 5.02 -5.19
C TRP A 10 10.49 5.08 -6.39
N LEU A 11 10.37 6.09 -7.24
CA LEU A 11 11.29 6.31 -8.36
C LEU A 11 12.70 6.64 -7.87
N GLU A 12 12.83 7.46 -6.82
CA GLU A 12 14.10 7.71 -6.14
C GLU A 12 14.69 6.43 -5.54
N TRP A 13 13.89 5.64 -4.82
CA TRP A 13 14.33 4.37 -4.24
C TRP A 13 14.83 3.38 -5.32
N LEU A 14 14.18 3.35 -6.48
CA LEU A 14 14.58 2.51 -7.63
C LEU A 14 15.93 2.90 -8.25
N MET A 15 16.50 4.06 -7.94
CA MET A 15 17.82 4.45 -8.42
C MET A 15 18.92 3.54 -7.85
N ASP A 16 18.77 3.12 -6.59
CA ASP A 16 19.76 2.31 -5.86
C ASP A 16 19.32 0.85 -5.68
N HIS A 17 18.08 0.51 -6.04
CA HIS A 17 17.50 -0.82 -5.84
C HIS A 17 16.99 -1.45 -7.13
N ARG A 18 17.17 -2.76 -7.26
CA ARG A 18 16.72 -3.51 -8.45
C ARG A 18 15.48 -4.32 -8.14
N LEU A 19 14.41 -4.03 -8.86
CA LEU A 19 13.23 -4.87 -8.99
C LEU A 19 13.06 -5.35 -10.44
N SER A 20 12.51 -6.55 -10.60
CA SER A 20 12.03 -7.07 -11.87
C SER A 20 10.90 -6.20 -12.42
N GLN A 21 10.73 -6.17 -13.75
CA GLN A 21 9.66 -5.38 -14.38
C GLN A 21 8.28 -5.79 -13.85
N GLY A 22 8.07 -7.08 -13.57
CA GLY A 22 6.81 -7.58 -13.04
C GLY A 22 6.53 -7.12 -11.60
N ALA A 23 7.56 -7.06 -10.75
CA ALA A 23 7.45 -6.47 -9.41
C ALA A 23 7.15 -4.97 -9.48
N ARG A 24 7.81 -4.23 -10.39
CA ARG A 24 7.53 -2.80 -10.61
C ARG A 24 6.08 -2.55 -11.05
N ASN A 25 5.58 -3.35 -12.00
CA ASN A 25 4.20 -3.24 -12.49
C ASN A 25 3.19 -3.59 -11.39
N LEU A 26 3.48 -4.64 -10.61
CA LEU A 26 2.63 -5.02 -9.48
C LEU A 26 2.58 -3.91 -8.43
N TRP A 27 3.72 -3.33 -8.05
CA TRP A 27 3.76 -2.25 -7.06
C TRP A 27 2.97 -1.02 -7.52
N GLN A 28 3.16 -0.56 -8.76
CA GLN A 28 2.40 0.56 -9.32
C GLN A 28 0.88 0.29 -9.36
N PHE A 29 0.49 -0.94 -9.71
CA PHE A 29 -0.93 -1.32 -9.65
C PHE A 29 -1.47 -1.22 -8.22
N LEU A 30 -0.72 -1.70 -7.23
CA LEU A 30 -1.11 -1.60 -5.81
C LEU A 30 -1.18 -0.14 -5.35
N LEU A 31 -0.25 0.72 -5.76
CA LEU A 31 -0.27 2.16 -5.49
C LEU A 31 -1.55 2.81 -6.05
N TYR A 32 -1.88 2.53 -7.31
CA TYR A 32 -3.12 2.98 -7.94
C TYR A 32 -4.37 2.53 -7.15
N ARG A 33 -4.38 1.28 -6.67
CA ARG A 33 -5.48 0.75 -5.85
C ARG A 33 -5.61 1.48 -4.51
N CYS A 34 -4.51 1.85 -3.85
CA CYS A 34 -4.55 2.65 -2.63
C CYS A 34 -5.29 3.97 -2.85
N SER A 35 -4.95 4.68 -3.93
CA SER A 35 -5.57 5.97 -4.28
C SER A 35 -7.04 5.84 -4.70
N ARG A 36 -7.38 4.79 -5.46
CA ARG A 36 -8.77 4.49 -5.84
C ARG A 36 -9.65 4.08 -4.67
N CYS A 37 -9.07 3.59 -3.59
CA CYS A 37 -9.77 3.14 -2.39
C CYS A 37 -9.57 4.10 -1.20
N ALA A 38 -9.05 5.31 -1.44
CA ALA A 38 -9.00 6.37 -0.45
C ALA A 38 -10.43 6.71 0.01
N TYR A 39 -10.55 7.10 1.27
CA TYR A 39 -11.84 7.48 1.85
C TYR A 39 -11.80 8.91 2.36
N LEU A 40 -12.96 9.56 2.36
CA LEU A 40 -13.14 10.85 3.01
C LEU A 40 -13.50 10.61 4.48
N ALA A 41 -12.68 11.13 5.37
CA ALA A 41 -12.90 11.09 6.80
C ALA A 41 -13.94 12.12 7.23
N ALA A 42 -14.48 11.97 8.45
CA ALA A 42 -15.51 12.88 8.96
C ALA A 42 -15.03 14.33 9.13
N ASN A 43 -13.72 14.54 9.28
CA ASN A 43 -13.08 15.86 9.33
C ASN A 43 -12.77 16.44 7.92
N GLY A 44 -13.19 15.78 6.83
CA GLY A 44 -12.94 16.23 5.45
C GLY A 44 -11.58 15.85 4.88
N GLU A 45 -10.76 15.09 5.61
CA GLU A 45 -9.46 14.62 5.14
C GLU A 45 -9.60 13.38 4.24
N TRP A 46 -8.87 13.35 3.12
CA TRP A 46 -8.72 12.12 2.34
C TRP A 46 -7.67 11.23 2.97
N LEU A 47 -8.11 10.06 3.40
CA LEU A 47 -7.29 9.11 4.11
C LEU A 47 -6.93 7.94 3.19
N TRP A 48 -5.63 7.76 3.02
CA TRP A 48 -5.06 6.83 2.06
C TRP A 48 -5.11 5.41 2.60
N ARG A 49 -5.71 4.52 1.82
CA ARG A 49 -5.92 3.13 2.24
C ARG A 49 -4.78 2.27 1.76
N VAL A 50 -3.85 1.95 2.66
CA VAL A 50 -2.72 1.06 2.34
C VAL A 50 -3.08 -0.42 2.39
N GLN A 51 -4.18 -0.79 3.07
CA GLN A 51 -4.59 -2.17 3.25
C GLN A 51 -5.88 -2.49 2.48
N PHE A 52 -5.82 -3.39 1.50
CA PHE A 52 -6.96 -3.72 0.65
C PHE A 52 -6.90 -5.14 0.09
N PHE A 53 -8.07 -5.72 -0.15
CA PHE A 53 -8.20 -7.02 -0.78
C PHE A 53 -8.07 -6.89 -2.30
N VAL A 54 -7.35 -7.83 -2.90
CA VAL A 54 -7.28 -7.97 -4.36
C VAL A 54 -7.54 -9.42 -4.76
N ARG A 55 -8.47 -9.61 -5.68
CA ARG A 55 -8.76 -10.92 -6.27
C ARG A 55 -7.61 -11.34 -7.21
N PRO A 56 -7.13 -12.58 -7.14
CA PRO A 56 -6.09 -13.08 -8.04
C PRO A 56 -6.41 -12.83 -9.52
N GLU A 57 -7.65 -13.08 -9.93
CA GLU A 57 -8.09 -12.97 -11.32
C GLU A 57 -8.03 -11.52 -11.84
N LEU A 58 -8.20 -10.55 -10.95
CA LEU A 58 -8.04 -9.13 -11.28
C LEU A 58 -6.57 -8.81 -11.57
N LEU A 59 -5.63 -9.36 -10.78
CA LEU A 59 -4.20 -9.16 -10.97
C LEU A 59 -3.73 -9.81 -12.27
N GLU A 60 -4.17 -11.04 -12.53
CA GLU A 60 -3.82 -11.76 -13.77
C GLU A 60 -4.25 -10.98 -15.00
N ARG A 61 -5.48 -10.45 -14.99
CA ARG A 61 -6.01 -9.64 -16.09
C ARG A 61 -5.32 -8.28 -16.23
N GLN A 62 -5.05 -7.58 -15.13
CA GLN A 62 -4.50 -6.22 -15.18
C GLN A 62 -3.01 -6.20 -15.49
N LEU A 63 -2.27 -7.23 -15.06
CA LEU A 63 -0.83 -7.33 -15.25
C LEU A 63 -0.44 -8.23 -16.42
N ASP A 64 -1.43 -8.79 -17.13
CA ASP A 64 -1.28 -9.80 -18.18
C ASP A 64 -0.26 -10.88 -17.78
N ASN A 65 -0.51 -11.51 -16.63
CA ASN A 65 0.45 -12.41 -16.02
C ASN A 65 -0.24 -13.57 -15.29
N THR A 66 0.49 -14.66 -15.10
CA THR A 66 -0.04 -15.82 -14.38
C THR A 66 0.03 -15.61 -12.87
N TYR A 67 -0.85 -16.28 -12.12
CA TYR A 67 -0.81 -16.29 -10.65
C TYR A 67 0.57 -16.66 -10.10
N ARG A 68 1.26 -17.63 -10.73
CA ARG A 68 2.60 -18.08 -10.33
C ARG A 68 3.62 -16.92 -10.41
N ASN A 69 3.61 -16.19 -11.51
CA ASN A 69 4.49 -15.04 -11.68
C ASN A 69 4.11 -13.88 -10.75
N ILE A 70 2.82 -13.61 -10.57
CA ILE A 70 2.34 -12.62 -9.59
C ILE A 70 2.81 -12.98 -8.17
N ALA A 71 2.75 -14.26 -7.78
CA ALA A 71 3.24 -14.71 -6.49
C ALA A 71 4.77 -14.52 -6.35
N ARG A 72 5.53 -14.72 -7.43
CA ARG A 72 6.99 -14.42 -7.45
C ARG A 72 7.25 -12.94 -7.27
N HIS A 73 6.59 -12.08 -8.05
CA HIS A 73 6.72 -10.63 -7.97
C HIS A 73 6.30 -10.09 -6.61
N ARG A 74 5.27 -10.67 -6.02
CA ARG A 74 4.83 -10.36 -4.66
C ARG A 74 5.92 -10.66 -3.64
N ARG A 75 6.54 -11.84 -3.70
CA ARG A 75 7.64 -12.21 -2.81
C ARG A 75 8.81 -11.24 -2.95
N GLU A 76 9.16 -10.86 -4.18
CA GLU A 76 10.20 -9.87 -4.44
C GLU A 76 9.90 -8.51 -3.77
N LEU A 77 8.65 -8.07 -3.79
CA LEU A 77 8.22 -6.84 -3.09
C LEU A 77 8.19 -6.99 -1.57
N GLU A 78 7.83 -8.17 -1.04
CA GLU A 78 7.88 -8.47 0.40
C GLU A 78 9.33 -8.48 0.90
N ASP A 79 10.25 -9.13 0.17
CA ASP A 79 11.68 -9.20 0.48
C ASP A 79 12.33 -7.81 0.43
N ALA A 80 11.86 -6.92 -0.45
CA ALA A 80 12.28 -5.52 -0.54
C ALA A 80 11.63 -4.61 0.52
N GLY A 81 10.74 -5.13 1.37
CA GLY A 81 10.06 -4.34 2.41
C GLY A 81 9.04 -3.34 1.88
N LEU A 82 8.55 -3.52 0.64
CA LEU A 82 7.62 -2.59 -0.01
C LEU A 82 6.15 -2.94 0.22
N ILE A 83 5.86 -4.21 0.53
CA ILE A 83 4.51 -4.68 0.85
C ILE A 83 4.54 -5.70 1.98
N ARG A 84 3.37 -5.95 2.58
CA ARG A 84 3.04 -7.18 3.31
C ARG A 84 1.86 -7.86 2.65
N TYR A 85 1.87 -9.19 2.56
CA TYR A 85 0.74 -9.93 2.01
C TYR A 85 0.23 -11.02 2.94
N GLN A 86 -1.08 -11.01 3.19
CA GLN A 86 -1.77 -12.12 3.83
C GLN A 86 -2.45 -12.98 2.77
N LYS A 87 -2.13 -14.26 2.77
CA LYS A 87 -2.58 -15.20 1.74
C LYS A 87 -4.09 -15.36 1.75
N ALA A 88 -4.67 -15.40 0.55
CA ALA A 88 -6.06 -15.76 0.36
C ALA A 88 -6.33 -17.17 0.91
N VAL A 89 -7.43 -17.35 1.64
CA VAL A 89 -7.91 -18.65 2.07
C VAL A 89 -9.10 -19.03 1.20
N LYS A 90 -8.97 -20.15 0.46
CA LYS A 90 -10.01 -20.62 -0.49
C LYS A 90 -11.37 -20.69 0.21
N GLY A 91 -12.37 -19.99 -0.33
CA GLY A 91 -13.73 -19.94 0.21
C GLY A 91 -13.92 -19.10 1.48
N LYS A 92 -12.87 -18.45 2.00
CA LYS A 92 -12.96 -17.62 3.23
C LYS A 92 -12.52 -16.18 3.02
N SER A 93 -11.34 -15.95 2.43
CA SER A 93 -10.79 -14.61 2.31
C SER A 93 -10.04 -14.40 1.00
N GLN A 94 -10.16 -13.19 0.44
CA GLN A 94 -9.28 -12.73 -0.62
C GLN A 94 -7.90 -12.42 -0.04
N GLY A 95 -6.89 -12.35 -0.91
CA GLY A 95 -5.55 -11.96 -0.47
C GLY A 95 -5.55 -10.50 -0.04
N LEU A 96 -5.02 -10.22 1.14
CA LEU A 96 -4.92 -8.88 1.70
C LEU A 96 -3.53 -8.32 1.44
N TYR A 97 -3.47 -7.20 0.75
CA TYR A 97 -2.24 -6.46 0.50
C TYR A 97 -2.17 -5.29 1.45
N THR A 98 -1.00 -5.06 2.03
CA THR A 98 -0.63 -3.84 2.74
C THR A 98 0.54 -3.21 2.01
N LEU A 99 0.37 -2.01 1.46
CA LEU A 99 1.47 -1.23 0.89
C LEU A 99 2.24 -0.56 2.04
N ILE A 100 3.57 -0.63 2.02
CA ILE A 100 4.40 0.04 3.03
C ILE A 100 4.76 1.41 2.46
N PRO A 101 4.37 2.52 3.10
CA PRO A 101 4.68 3.85 2.62
C PRO A 101 6.17 4.17 2.71
N PHE A 102 6.71 4.91 1.73
CA PHE A 102 8.04 5.52 1.85
C PHE A 102 8.07 6.70 2.82
N ALA A 103 6.92 7.34 3.05
CA ALA A 103 6.83 8.45 3.98
C ALA A 103 7.04 7.98 5.43
N ASP A 104 8.13 8.48 5.99
CA ASP A 104 8.71 8.23 7.31
C ASP A 104 7.87 8.69 8.51
N ASN A 105 6.83 9.47 8.25
CA ASN A 105 5.94 10.06 9.23
C ASN A 105 4.52 9.52 9.09
N VAL A 106 4.36 8.26 8.68
CA VAL A 106 3.06 7.63 8.48
C VAL A 106 2.96 6.34 9.26
N ALA A 107 1.92 6.19 10.08
CA ALA A 107 1.69 5.00 10.89
C ALA A 107 0.26 4.49 10.77
N PRO A 108 0.03 3.18 11.03
CA PRO A 108 -1.30 2.63 11.12
C PRO A 108 -2.09 3.32 12.23
N ALA A 109 -3.31 3.71 11.92
CA ALA A 109 -4.29 4.20 12.86
C ALA A 109 -5.67 3.67 12.49
N VAL A 110 -6.51 3.45 13.50
CA VAL A 110 -7.92 3.16 13.26
C VAL A 110 -8.67 4.48 13.17
N ARG A 111 -9.50 4.62 12.14
CA ARG A 111 -10.35 5.78 11.92
C ARG A 111 -11.76 5.33 11.61
N THR A 112 -12.73 6.10 12.10
CA THR A 112 -14.14 5.90 11.82
C THR A 112 -14.52 6.71 10.59
N THR A 113 -15.07 6.05 9.58
CA THR A 113 -15.60 6.74 8.39
C THR A 113 -16.88 7.50 8.73
N VAL A 114 -17.32 8.39 7.84
CA VAL A 114 -18.64 9.07 7.94
C VAL A 114 -19.79 8.05 8.02
N ALA A 115 -19.61 6.87 7.43
CA ALA A 115 -20.57 5.76 7.48
C ALA A 115 -20.46 4.91 8.77
N GLY A 116 -19.67 5.31 9.77
CA GLY A 116 -19.53 4.61 11.05
C GLY A 116 -18.65 3.35 11.00
N GLN A 117 -17.92 3.11 9.92
CA GLN A 117 -17.06 1.93 9.79
C GLN A 117 -15.66 2.22 10.35
N SER A 118 -15.14 1.33 11.20
CA SER A 118 -13.74 1.38 11.63
C SER A 118 -12.83 0.78 10.57
N LEU A 119 -11.87 1.55 10.09
CA LEU A 119 -10.87 1.11 9.12
C LEU A 119 -9.46 1.34 9.66
N GLU A 120 -8.59 0.37 9.45
CA GLU A 120 -7.14 0.56 9.59
C GLU A 120 -6.62 1.31 8.37
N VAL A 121 -5.98 2.44 8.64
CA VAL A 121 -5.56 3.42 7.65
C VAL A 121 -4.20 3.93 8.06
N TYR A 122 -3.45 4.49 7.13
CA TYR A 122 -2.16 5.07 7.46
C TYR A 122 -2.33 6.60 7.47
N VAL A 123 -2.07 7.21 8.62
CA VAL A 123 -2.22 8.65 8.84
C VAL A 123 -0.85 9.26 9.03
N ILE A 124 -0.72 10.54 8.66
CA ILE A 124 0.46 11.30 9.04
C ILE A 124 0.49 11.38 10.57
N VAL A 125 1.59 10.96 11.16
CA VAL A 125 1.92 11.17 12.56
C VAL A 125 2.92 12.31 12.58
N ASP A 126 2.57 13.43 13.21
CA ASP A 126 3.55 14.45 13.49
C ASP A 126 4.70 13.80 14.27
N ARG A 127 5.90 13.81 13.70
CA ARG A 127 7.09 13.56 14.51
C ARG A 127 7.11 14.71 15.50
N VAL A 128 6.94 14.42 16.79
CA VAL A 128 7.41 15.32 17.82
C VAL A 128 8.91 15.45 17.56
N VAL A 129 9.30 16.51 16.86
CA VAL A 129 10.70 16.94 16.86
C VAL A 129 10.88 17.39 18.30
N ASP A 130 11.50 16.52 19.09
CA ASP A 130 11.98 16.88 20.42
C ASP A 130 13.01 17.98 20.17
N ASN A 131 12.54 19.23 20.15
CA ASN A 131 13.40 20.40 20.18
C ASN A 131 13.98 20.39 21.58
N GLY A 132 15.06 19.63 21.75
CA GLY A 132 15.78 19.47 23.00
C GLY A 132 16.15 20.84 23.55
N CYS A 133 15.34 21.35 24.46
CA CYS A 133 15.72 22.33 25.44
C CYS A 133 16.09 21.55 26.70
N GLY A 134 17.35 21.12 26.74
CA GLY A 134 18.06 20.65 27.92
C GLY A 134 19.38 21.40 28.03
#